data_AF-A0A4Q6DRY5-F1
#
_entry.id   AF-A0A4Q6DRY5-F1
#
_cell.length_a   1.000
_cell.length_b   1.000
_cell.length_c   1.000
_cell.angle_alpha   90.00
_cell.angle_beta   90.00
_cell.angle_gamma   90.00
#
_symmetry.space_group_name_H-M   'P 1'
#
loop_
_entity.id
_entity.type
_entity.pdbx_description
1 polymer ?
#
loop_
_entity_poly.entity_id
_entity_poly.type
_entity_poly.pdbx_seq_one_letter_code
_entity_poly.pdbx_strand_id
1 'polypeptide(L)'
;YKVVLTNVTNMYLDLAYNQSFEEIGQYWGGYVDVNKPFTFIPYNYYKNQTENEQGKPLSPNYFNGKVQLTDVGKSNIIGIQSPLWSEVITSADRFEYLLLPKFFGVAERAWASDPAWAIEPDAAKSAGLYNKAWSVFVTKIGKTELPRLDKYAGGFGYRIPTAGFISENGQVKANVQLPGFTIRYTTDGTEPTNSSNEFKGTLPDTQPVNLRIFNQAGRGGRTVKFIK
;
A
#
# COMPACT_ATOMS: atom_id res chain seq x y z
N TYR A 1 -22.43 18.47 -13.60
CA TYR A 1 -21.14 18.39 -14.32
C TYR A 1 -20.78 16.94 -14.53
N LYS A 2 -19.98 16.63 -15.55
CA LYS A 2 -19.28 15.35 -15.59
C LYS A 2 -18.09 15.41 -14.62
N VAL A 3 -17.93 14.38 -13.81
CA VAL A 3 -17.01 14.34 -12.68
C VAL A 3 -15.98 13.24 -12.90
N VAL A 4 -14.71 13.61 -12.79
CA VAL A 4 -13.59 12.68 -12.67
C VAL A 4 -13.15 12.72 -11.22
N LEU A 5 -13.19 11.57 -10.53
CA LEU A 5 -12.83 11.50 -9.12
C LEU A 5 -11.30 11.49 -8.96
N THR A 6 -10.80 12.36 -8.10
CA THR A 6 -9.37 12.51 -7.80
C THR A 6 -9.19 12.79 -6.30
N ASN A 7 -9.68 11.88 -5.47
CA ASN A 7 -9.72 12.08 -4.02
C ASN A 7 -8.31 11.95 -3.41
N VAL A 8 -7.87 12.99 -2.70
CA VAL A 8 -6.51 13.06 -2.13
C VAL A 8 -6.15 11.87 -1.25
N THR A 9 -7.06 11.43 -0.39
CA THR A 9 -6.85 10.35 0.58
C THR A 9 -6.69 8.96 -0.03
N ASN A 10 -6.90 8.82 -1.35
CA ASN A 10 -6.87 7.54 -2.06
C ASN A 10 -6.02 7.55 -3.32
N MET A 11 -5.98 8.68 -4.04
CA MET A 11 -5.53 8.72 -5.43
C MET A 11 -4.30 9.59 -5.68
N TYR A 12 -3.83 10.37 -4.70
CA TYR A 12 -2.64 11.21 -4.87
C TYR A 12 -1.38 10.36 -4.65
N LEU A 13 -0.72 10.00 -5.75
CA LEU A 13 0.41 9.06 -5.74
C LEU A 13 1.70 9.73 -5.26
N ASP A 14 1.76 11.05 -5.22
CA ASP A 14 2.84 11.83 -4.61
C ASP A 14 2.86 11.77 -3.08
N LEU A 15 1.77 11.32 -2.46
CA LEU A 15 1.71 11.15 -1.01
C LEU A 15 2.58 9.97 -0.55
N ALA A 16 3.22 10.15 0.61
CA ALA A 16 4.05 9.13 1.25
C ALA A 16 3.25 7.85 1.54
N TYR A 17 3.92 6.70 1.50
CA TYR A 17 3.29 5.40 1.73
C TYR A 17 2.90 5.17 3.20
N ASN A 18 3.62 5.78 4.14
CA ASN A 18 3.42 5.63 5.58
C ASN A 18 4.06 6.80 6.34
N GLN A 19 3.88 6.81 7.66
CA GLN A 19 4.29 7.89 8.57
C GLN A 19 5.78 7.93 8.91
N SER A 20 6.60 7.05 8.34
CA SER A 20 8.03 7.03 8.63
C SER A 20 8.68 8.34 8.16
N PHE A 21 9.49 8.94 9.02
CA PHE A 21 10.28 10.13 8.68
C PHE A 21 11.16 9.94 7.43
N GLU A 22 11.59 8.70 7.16
CA GLU A 22 12.44 8.36 6.02
C GLU A 22 11.64 8.03 4.75
N GLU A 23 10.31 7.99 4.81
CA GLU A 23 9.46 7.76 3.65
C GLU A 23 9.32 9.06 2.85
N ILE A 24 9.63 9.00 1.55
CA ILE A 24 9.49 10.17 0.67
C ILE A 24 8.03 10.38 0.26
N GLY A 25 7.70 11.63 -0.07
CA GLY A 25 6.37 12.03 -0.52
C GLY A 25 5.80 13.17 0.31
N GLN A 26 4.75 13.78 -0.20
CA GLN A 26 3.96 14.76 0.54
C GLN A 26 3.06 14.04 1.55
N TYR A 27 2.49 14.75 2.52
CA TYR A 27 1.60 14.14 3.53
C TYR A 27 0.46 15.05 3.99
N TRP A 28 0.24 16.17 3.32
CA TRP A 28 -0.79 17.15 3.70
C TRP A 28 -2.22 16.58 3.67
N GLY A 29 -2.47 15.58 2.82
CA GLY A 29 -3.76 14.89 2.69
C GLY A 29 -3.78 13.48 3.28
N GLY A 30 -2.75 13.11 4.06
CA GLY A 30 -2.57 11.77 4.62
C GLY A 30 -1.55 10.92 3.86
N TYR A 31 -1.71 9.60 3.93
CA TYR A 31 -0.78 8.61 3.38
C TYR A 31 -1.50 7.68 2.41
N VAL A 32 -0.88 7.43 1.27
CA VAL A 32 -1.43 6.58 0.21
C VAL A 32 -0.45 5.45 -0.02
N ASP A 33 -0.79 4.26 0.46
CA ASP A 33 -0.06 3.03 0.19
C ASP A 33 -0.69 2.26 -0.99
N VAL A 34 -0.27 1.02 -1.22
CA VAL A 34 -0.81 0.18 -2.32
C VAL A 34 -2.30 -0.13 -2.13
N ASN A 35 -2.75 -0.13 -0.88
CA ASN A 35 -4.10 -0.52 -0.51
C ASN A 35 -5.12 0.60 -0.78
N LYS A 36 -4.75 1.85 -0.50
CA LYS A 36 -5.63 3.03 -0.58
C LYS A 36 -6.30 3.24 -1.95
N PRO A 37 -5.60 3.09 -3.11
CA PRO A 37 -6.26 3.13 -4.40
C PRO A 37 -7.14 1.91 -4.65
N PHE A 38 -6.71 0.71 -4.23
CA PHE A 38 -7.45 -0.53 -4.44
C PHE A 38 -8.78 -0.57 -3.69
N THR A 39 -8.83 -0.01 -2.47
CA THR A 39 -10.04 0.02 -1.64
C THR A 39 -11.05 1.08 -2.08
N PHE A 40 -10.71 1.93 -3.04
CA PHE A 40 -11.58 3.02 -3.45
C PHE A 40 -12.85 2.50 -4.14
N ILE A 41 -14.01 2.99 -3.72
CA ILE A 41 -15.34 2.72 -4.22
C ILE A 41 -15.88 4.00 -4.86
N PRO A 42 -15.83 4.14 -6.20
CA PRO A 42 -16.22 5.37 -6.89
C PRO A 42 -17.64 5.84 -6.59
N TYR A 43 -18.60 4.92 -6.50
CA TYR A 43 -20.01 5.24 -6.32
C TYR A 43 -20.48 5.28 -4.87
N ASN A 44 -19.57 5.10 -3.91
CA ASN A 44 -19.87 5.22 -2.48
C ASN A 44 -18.70 5.83 -1.73
N TYR A 45 -18.60 7.17 -1.81
CA TYR A 45 -17.50 7.92 -1.20
C TYR A 45 -17.37 7.68 0.31
N TYR A 46 -18.50 7.58 1.03
CA TYR A 46 -18.47 7.43 2.49
C TYR A 46 -17.87 6.11 2.95
N LYS A 47 -18.00 5.02 2.16
CA LYS A 47 -17.31 3.76 2.46
C LYS A 47 -15.78 3.86 2.31
N ASN A 48 -15.25 4.85 1.59
CA ASN A 48 -13.80 5.03 1.41
C ASN A 48 -13.12 5.69 2.60
N GLN A 49 -13.89 6.39 3.44
CA GLN A 49 -13.36 7.14 4.56
C GLN A 49 -13.58 6.34 5.84
N THR A 50 -12.54 5.61 6.25
CA THR A 50 -12.57 4.76 7.46
C THR A 50 -11.85 5.41 8.64
N GLU A 51 -11.06 6.46 8.39
CA GLU A 51 -10.22 7.11 9.38
C GLU A 51 -10.25 8.64 9.23
N ASN A 52 -9.88 9.35 10.29
CA ASN A 52 -9.69 10.80 10.29
C ASN A 52 -8.27 11.18 9.85
N GLU A 53 -7.97 12.48 9.82
CA GLU A 53 -6.66 13.04 9.43
C GLU A 53 -5.48 12.55 10.30
N GLN A 54 -5.77 12.01 11.50
CA GLN A 54 -4.77 11.45 12.41
C GLN A 54 -4.62 9.92 12.24
N GLY A 55 -5.31 9.30 11.28
CA GLY A 55 -5.33 7.85 11.08
C GLY A 55 -6.14 7.09 12.13
N LYS A 56 -6.99 7.77 12.91
CA LYS A 56 -7.87 7.10 13.89
C LYS A 56 -9.17 6.65 13.22
N PRO A 57 -9.70 5.46 13.53
CA PRO A 57 -10.97 4.99 12.99
C PRO A 57 -12.12 5.98 13.22
N LEU A 58 -12.96 6.17 12.20
CA LEU A 58 -14.18 6.96 12.33
C LEU A 58 -15.26 6.19 13.11
N SER A 59 -16.15 6.92 13.78
CA SER A 59 -17.29 6.31 14.46
C SER A 59 -18.27 5.70 13.44
N PRO A 60 -18.99 4.60 13.79
CA PRO A 60 -19.94 3.96 12.86
C PRO A 60 -21.02 4.91 12.32
N ASN A 61 -21.34 5.96 13.07
CA ASN A 61 -22.40 6.92 12.76
C ASN A 61 -21.87 8.21 12.11
N TYR A 62 -20.59 8.29 11.75
CA TYR A 62 -19.95 9.52 11.29
C TYR A 62 -20.65 10.16 10.07
N PHE A 63 -21.21 9.33 9.18
CA PHE A 63 -21.92 9.78 7.99
C PHE A 63 -23.45 9.74 8.10
N ASN A 64 -24.01 9.54 9.30
CA ASN A 64 -25.47 9.53 9.48
C ASN A 64 -26.07 10.89 9.07
N GLY A 65 -27.18 10.84 8.32
CA GLY A 65 -27.85 12.03 7.81
C GLY A 65 -27.14 12.72 6.64
N LYS A 66 -26.03 12.19 6.13
CA LYS A 66 -25.37 12.69 4.92
C LYS A 66 -26.10 12.19 3.67
N VAL A 67 -26.24 13.07 2.69
CA VAL A 67 -26.89 12.78 1.41
C VAL A 67 -26.08 11.73 0.66
N GLN A 68 -26.71 10.60 0.34
CA GLN A 68 -26.08 9.56 -0.45
C GLN A 68 -26.05 9.93 -1.92
N LEU A 69 -25.09 9.36 -2.66
CA LEU A 69 -25.00 9.56 -4.10
C LEU A 69 -26.24 9.00 -4.80
N THR A 70 -27.01 9.88 -5.45
CA THR A 70 -28.20 9.51 -6.23
C THR A 70 -27.80 8.84 -7.55
N ASP A 71 -28.74 8.16 -8.21
CA ASP A 71 -28.45 7.53 -9.51
C ASP A 71 -28.14 8.57 -10.61
N VAL A 72 -28.75 9.76 -10.55
CA VAL A 72 -28.37 10.91 -11.37
C VAL A 72 -26.95 11.39 -11.04
N GLY A 73 -26.53 11.32 -9.77
CA GLY A 73 -25.16 11.59 -9.35
C GLY A 73 -24.17 10.57 -9.92
N LYS A 74 -24.48 9.27 -9.80
CA LYS A 74 -23.66 8.17 -10.33
C LYS A 74 -23.42 8.30 -11.83
N SER A 75 -24.46 8.62 -12.62
CA SER A 75 -24.34 8.80 -14.08
C SER A 75 -23.52 10.02 -14.53
N ASN A 76 -23.16 10.89 -13.57
CA ASN A 76 -22.27 12.01 -13.80
C ASN A 76 -20.81 11.72 -13.45
N ILE A 77 -20.50 10.63 -12.74
CA ILE A 77 -19.13 10.18 -12.53
C ILE A 77 -18.69 9.42 -13.79
N ILE A 78 -17.69 9.95 -14.48
CA ILE A 78 -17.22 9.42 -15.77
C ILE A 78 -15.86 8.71 -15.69
N GLY A 79 -15.22 8.72 -14.51
CA GLY A 79 -13.97 8.03 -14.29
C GLY A 79 -13.27 8.44 -12.99
N ILE A 80 -12.07 7.88 -12.82
CA ILE A 80 -11.14 8.22 -11.74
C ILE A 80 -9.81 8.66 -12.36
N GLN A 81 -9.06 9.48 -11.63
CA GLN A 81 -7.72 9.94 -11.99
C GLN A 81 -6.85 9.95 -10.75
N SER A 82 -5.56 9.67 -10.96
CA SER A 82 -4.54 9.71 -9.91
C SER A 82 -3.41 10.63 -10.32
N PRO A 83 -3.28 11.82 -9.70
CA PRO A 83 -2.16 12.69 -9.95
C PRO A 83 -0.90 12.18 -9.25
N LEU A 84 0.25 12.52 -9.83
CA LEU A 84 1.57 12.40 -9.23
C LEU A 84 2.22 13.79 -9.32
N TRP A 85 1.97 14.62 -8.31
CA TRP A 85 2.55 15.95 -8.22
C TRP A 85 4.06 15.88 -7.97
N SER A 86 4.82 16.81 -8.55
CA SER A 86 6.27 16.68 -8.72
C SER A 86 7.11 17.57 -7.81
N GLU A 87 6.53 18.21 -6.78
CA GLU A 87 7.25 19.17 -5.91
C GLU A 87 8.48 18.54 -5.26
N VAL A 88 8.41 17.26 -4.89
CA VAL A 88 9.50 16.50 -4.25
C VAL A 88 10.11 15.43 -5.16
N ILE A 89 9.67 15.37 -6.43
CA ILE A 89 10.12 14.39 -7.43
C ILE A 89 11.23 15.03 -8.27
N THR A 90 12.46 14.88 -7.79
CA THR A 90 13.66 15.46 -8.41
C THR A 90 14.42 14.50 -9.32
N SER A 91 13.98 13.25 -9.44
CA SER A 91 14.62 12.22 -10.26
C SER A 91 13.60 11.20 -10.79
N ALA A 92 13.98 10.48 -11.86
CA ALA A 92 13.21 9.36 -12.40
C ALA A 92 13.01 8.25 -11.35
N ASP A 93 14.02 7.95 -10.54
CA ASP A 93 13.89 6.96 -9.45
C ASP A 93 12.80 7.33 -8.45
N ARG A 94 12.72 8.62 -8.05
CA ARG A 94 11.65 9.10 -7.15
C ARG A 94 10.28 9.03 -7.81
N PHE A 95 10.21 9.34 -9.10
CA PHE A 95 8.98 9.24 -9.88
C PHE A 95 8.46 7.80 -9.87
N GLU A 96 9.32 6.84 -10.20
CA GLU A 96 8.96 5.42 -10.24
C GLU A 96 8.68 4.84 -8.84
N TYR A 97 9.42 5.29 -7.83
CA TYR A 97 9.20 4.90 -6.43
C TYR A 97 7.82 5.31 -5.92
N LEU A 98 7.39 6.54 -6.21
CA LEU A 98 6.08 7.05 -5.78
C LEU A 98 4.94 6.55 -6.68
N LEU A 99 5.20 6.27 -7.94
CA LEU A 99 4.20 5.71 -8.85
C LEU A 99 3.90 4.23 -8.53
N LEU A 100 4.94 3.42 -8.37
CA LEU A 100 4.84 1.96 -8.33
C LEU A 100 5.17 1.42 -6.93
N PRO A 101 4.35 0.51 -6.38
CA PRO A 101 3.27 -0.23 -7.05
C PRO A 101 1.85 0.35 -6.89
N LYS A 102 1.68 1.56 -6.33
CA LYS A 102 0.34 2.13 -6.04
C LYS A 102 -0.54 2.25 -7.28
N PHE A 103 0.06 2.57 -8.42
CA PHE A 103 -0.64 2.70 -9.70
C PHE A 103 -1.43 1.44 -10.10
N PHE A 104 -1.02 0.24 -9.67
CA PHE A 104 -1.80 -0.98 -9.93
C PHE A 104 -3.18 -0.93 -9.28
N GLY A 105 -3.31 -0.33 -8.10
CA GLY A 105 -4.62 -0.21 -7.43
C GLY A 105 -5.53 0.76 -8.15
N VAL A 106 -4.95 1.82 -8.73
CA VAL A 106 -5.66 2.78 -9.60
C VAL A 106 -6.16 2.07 -10.85
N ALA A 107 -5.27 1.34 -11.54
CA ALA A 107 -5.60 0.64 -12.78
C ALA A 107 -6.70 -0.42 -12.56
N GLU A 108 -6.58 -1.21 -11.48
CA GLU A 108 -7.60 -2.17 -11.09
C GLU A 108 -8.95 -1.47 -10.87
N ARG A 109 -8.98 -0.38 -10.09
CA ARG A 109 -10.26 0.27 -9.79
C ARG A 109 -10.86 1.07 -10.94
N ALA A 110 -10.04 1.58 -11.84
CA ALA A 110 -10.49 2.29 -13.03
C ALA A 110 -11.12 1.36 -14.07
N TRP A 111 -10.70 0.08 -14.11
CA TRP A 111 -11.04 -0.84 -15.20
C TRP A 111 -11.94 -2.01 -14.78
N ALA A 112 -11.66 -2.63 -13.62
CA ALA A 112 -12.40 -3.80 -13.17
C ALA A 112 -13.85 -3.45 -12.83
N SER A 113 -14.74 -4.44 -12.99
CA SER A 113 -16.12 -4.35 -12.52
C SER A 113 -16.17 -4.04 -11.03
N ASP A 114 -17.27 -3.42 -10.58
CA ASP A 114 -17.42 -3.12 -9.16
C ASP A 114 -17.29 -4.39 -8.31
N PRO A 115 -16.37 -4.40 -7.34
CA PRO A 115 -16.04 -5.62 -6.64
C PRO A 115 -17.15 -5.99 -5.67
N ALA A 116 -17.37 -7.30 -5.50
CA ALA A 116 -18.46 -7.82 -4.65
C ALA A 116 -18.41 -7.27 -3.22
N TRP A 117 -17.22 -7.04 -2.66
CA TRP A 117 -17.06 -6.47 -1.31
C TRP A 117 -17.59 -5.04 -1.19
N ALA A 118 -17.60 -4.25 -2.27
CA ALA A 118 -18.03 -2.85 -2.23
C ALA A 118 -19.57 -2.73 -2.13
N ILE A 119 -20.29 -3.66 -2.76
CA ILE A 119 -21.76 -3.68 -2.83
C ILE A 119 -22.40 -4.56 -1.75
N GLU A 120 -21.63 -5.42 -1.08
CA GLU A 120 -22.12 -6.25 0.03
C GLU A 120 -22.55 -5.37 1.23
N PRO A 121 -23.82 -5.48 1.69
CA PRO A 121 -24.31 -4.73 2.84
C PRO A 121 -23.83 -5.27 4.20
N ASP A 122 -23.58 -6.57 4.32
CA ASP A 122 -23.08 -7.16 5.56
C ASP A 122 -21.58 -6.89 5.73
N ALA A 123 -21.21 -6.23 6.82
CA ALA A 123 -19.84 -5.79 7.05
C ALA A 123 -18.85 -6.97 7.18
N ALA A 124 -19.26 -8.07 7.81
CA ALA A 124 -18.39 -9.23 8.01
C ALA A 124 -18.15 -9.99 6.69
N LYS A 125 -19.21 -10.18 5.89
CA LYS A 125 -19.11 -10.76 4.55
C LYS A 125 -18.30 -9.87 3.61
N SER A 126 -18.54 -8.56 3.64
CA SER A 126 -17.77 -7.58 2.87
C SER A 126 -16.28 -7.67 3.19
N ALA A 127 -15.92 -7.73 4.47
CA ALA A 127 -14.53 -7.90 4.91
C ALA A 127 -13.90 -9.22 4.41
N GLY A 128 -14.65 -10.33 4.46
CA GLY A 128 -14.20 -11.62 3.93
C GLY A 128 -13.95 -11.59 2.41
N LEU A 129 -14.87 -11.01 1.65
CA LEU A 129 -14.76 -10.82 0.20
C LEU A 129 -13.59 -9.91 -0.15
N TYR A 130 -13.41 -8.83 0.62
CA TYR A 130 -12.31 -7.90 0.46
C TYR A 130 -10.96 -8.59 0.67
N ASN A 131 -10.79 -9.31 1.79
CA ASN A 131 -9.54 -10.01 2.09
C ASN A 131 -9.15 -11.01 1.00
N LYS A 132 -10.14 -11.70 0.42
CA LYS A 132 -9.92 -12.60 -0.71
C LYS A 132 -9.47 -11.82 -1.96
N ALA A 133 -10.16 -10.74 -2.31
CA ALA A 133 -9.82 -9.92 -3.48
C ALA A 133 -8.43 -9.28 -3.32
N TRP A 134 -8.15 -8.70 -2.15
CA TRP A 134 -6.86 -8.13 -1.80
C TRP A 134 -5.72 -9.15 -1.90
N SER A 135 -5.91 -10.35 -1.34
CA SER A 135 -4.93 -11.44 -1.40
C SER A 135 -4.58 -11.83 -2.84
N VAL A 136 -5.59 -11.94 -3.72
CA VAL A 136 -5.39 -12.20 -5.15
C VAL A 136 -4.60 -11.07 -5.80
N PHE A 137 -5.01 -9.83 -5.54
CA PHE A 137 -4.40 -8.63 -6.12
C PHE A 137 -2.92 -8.48 -5.72
N VAL A 138 -2.59 -8.53 -4.42
CA VAL A 138 -1.19 -8.41 -3.97
C VAL A 138 -0.34 -9.59 -4.40
N THR A 139 -0.92 -10.79 -4.52
CA THR A 139 -0.21 -11.95 -5.07
C THR A 139 0.15 -11.74 -6.53
N LYS A 140 -0.78 -11.21 -7.33
CA LYS A 140 -0.54 -10.89 -8.74
C LYS A 140 0.55 -9.83 -8.89
N ILE A 141 0.48 -8.74 -8.12
CA ILE A 141 1.51 -7.70 -8.13
C ILE A 141 2.87 -8.28 -7.75
N GLY A 142 2.96 -8.88 -6.57
CA GLY A 142 4.24 -9.25 -5.97
C GLY A 142 4.92 -10.45 -6.63
N LYS A 143 4.16 -11.41 -7.17
CA LYS A 143 4.72 -12.61 -7.81
C LYS A 143 4.78 -12.54 -9.34
N THR A 144 4.07 -11.61 -9.98
CA THR A 144 4.04 -11.52 -11.45
C THR A 144 4.44 -10.15 -11.96
N GLU A 145 3.76 -9.09 -11.55
CA GLU A 145 3.97 -7.77 -12.17
C GLU A 145 5.28 -7.10 -11.74
N LEU A 146 5.67 -7.18 -10.46
CA LEU A 146 6.96 -6.61 -10.01
C LEU A 146 8.17 -7.37 -10.59
N PRO A 147 8.20 -8.71 -10.62
CA PRO A 147 9.25 -9.44 -11.34
C PRO A 147 9.30 -9.14 -12.84
N ARG A 148 8.16 -8.82 -13.47
CA ARG A 148 8.13 -8.35 -14.86
C ARG A 148 8.76 -6.96 -14.98
N LEU A 149 8.42 -6.04 -14.08
CA LEU A 149 8.97 -4.68 -14.03
C LEU A 149 10.45 -4.63 -13.67
N ASP A 150 11.01 -5.66 -13.03
CA ASP A 150 12.46 -5.77 -12.82
C ASP A 150 13.25 -5.86 -14.15
N LYS A 151 12.60 -6.27 -15.25
CA LYS A 151 13.24 -6.51 -16.56
C LYS A 151 12.70 -5.62 -17.67
N TYR A 152 11.42 -5.30 -17.61
CA TYR A 152 10.73 -4.54 -18.64
C TYR A 152 11.32 -3.12 -18.77
N ALA A 153 11.55 -2.67 -20.00
CA ALA A 153 12.11 -1.35 -20.33
C ALA A 153 13.43 -1.00 -19.61
N GLY A 154 14.25 -2.00 -19.24
CA GLY A 154 15.51 -1.78 -18.52
C GLY A 154 15.39 -1.86 -17.00
N GLY A 155 14.19 -2.12 -16.47
CA GLY A 155 13.91 -2.24 -15.05
C GLY A 155 13.34 -0.95 -14.46
N PHE A 156 12.38 -1.08 -13.55
CA PHE A 156 11.77 0.05 -12.84
C PHE A 156 12.23 0.11 -11.38
N GLY A 157 12.53 1.32 -10.92
CA GLY A 157 12.86 1.72 -9.56
C GLY A 157 11.66 1.72 -8.60
N TYR A 158 10.67 0.84 -8.78
CA TYR A 158 9.47 0.77 -7.91
C TYR A 158 9.84 0.64 -6.43
N ARG A 159 8.95 1.09 -5.53
CA ARG A 159 9.19 0.99 -4.09
C ARG A 159 9.26 -0.46 -3.61
N ILE A 160 10.35 -0.79 -2.91
CA ILE A 160 10.44 -1.97 -2.06
C ILE A 160 10.09 -1.55 -0.63
N PRO A 161 9.04 -2.11 -0.01
CA PRO A 161 8.62 -1.72 1.34
C PRO A 161 9.71 -2.07 2.38
N THR A 162 9.59 -1.48 3.56
CA THR A 162 10.29 -1.94 4.77
C THR A 162 9.55 -3.12 5.41
N ALA A 163 10.27 -3.94 6.17
CA ALA A 163 9.64 -5.00 6.96
C ALA A 163 8.76 -4.40 8.05
N GLY A 164 7.56 -4.94 8.23
CA GLY A 164 6.79 -4.75 9.45
C GLY A 164 7.30 -5.75 10.49
N PHE A 165 7.47 -5.33 11.74
CA PHE A 165 7.89 -6.23 12.81
C PHE A 165 7.23 -5.87 14.14
N ILE A 166 7.15 -6.86 15.02
CA ILE A 166 6.68 -6.73 16.40
C ILE A 166 7.48 -7.68 17.29
N SER A 167 7.71 -7.32 18.56
CA SER A 167 8.12 -8.29 19.58
C SER A 167 6.90 -8.74 20.38
N GLU A 168 6.65 -10.04 20.40
CA GLU A 168 5.62 -10.68 21.21
C GLU A 168 6.19 -11.95 21.84
N ASN A 169 5.94 -12.15 23.14
CA ASN A 169 6.38 -13.34 23.88
C ASN A 169 7.91 -13.60 23.76
N GLY A 170 8.72 -12.55 23.77
CA GLY A 170 10.18 -12.65 23.66
C GLY A 170 10.68 -13.00 22.25
N GLN A 171 9.81 -12.88 21.23
CA GLN A 171 10.10 -13.24 19.85
C GLN A 171 9.77 -12.08 18.91
N VAL A 172 10.75 -11.69 18.10
CA VAL A 172 10.57 -10.79 16.95
C VAL A 172 9.90 -11.56 15.83
N LYS A 173 8.73 -11.09 15.40
CA LYS A 173 8.02 -11.52 14.20
C LYS A 173 8.15 -10.44 13.15
N ALA A 174 8.31 -10.82 11.88
CA ALA A 174 8.36 -9.87 10.79
C ALA A 174 7.52 -10.33 9.58
N ASN A 175 6.99 -9.37 8.84
CA ASN A 175 6.25 -9.60 7.61
C ASN A 175 6.52 -8.51 6.55
N VAL A 176 5.98 -8.73 5.36
CA VAL A 176 5.99 -7.78 4.24
C VAL A 176 4.60 -7.77 3.59
N GLN A 177 4.16 -6.58 3.17
CA GLN A 177 2.83 -6.36 2.59
C GLN A 177 2.57 -7.17 1.31
N LEU A 178 3.60 -7.31 0.46
CA LEU A 178 3.48 -7.94 -0.86
C LEU A 178 4.20 -9.30 -0.88
N PRO A 179 3.52 -10.41 -1.20
CA PRO A 179 4.16 -11.71 -1.39
C PRO A 179 5.19 -11.68 -2.53
N GLY A 180 6.25 -12.48 -2.44
CA GLY A 180 7.27 -12.59 -3.49
C GLY A 180 8.55 -11.80 -3.21
N PHE A 181 8.55 -10.93 -2.20
CA PHE A 181 9.76 -10.40 -1.59
C PHE A 181 10.34 -11.36 -0.54
N THR A 182 11.64 -11.24 -0.29
CA THR A 182 12.35 -11.99 0.75
C THR A 182 12.82 -11.04 1.84
N ILE A 183 12.55 -11.37 3.10
CA ILE A 183 13.09 -10.65 4.25
C ILE A 183 14.43 -11.30 4.61
N ARG A 184 15.50 -10.51 4.66
CA ARG A 184 16.82 -10.92 5.13
C ARG A 184 17.17 -10.18 6.41
N TYR A 185 18.00 -10.79 7.25
CA TYR A 185 18.34 -10.21 8.53
C TYR A 185 19.79 -10.43 8.94
N THR A 186 20.24 -9.62 9.89
CA THR A 186 21.51 -9.74 10.62
C THR A 186 21.27 -9.40 12.09
N THR A 187 22.08 -9.97 12.98
CA THR A 187 22.00 -9.75 14.44
C THR A 187 23.30 -9.23 15.04
N ASP A 188 24.32 -9.04 14.20
CA ASP A 188 25.65 -8.52 14.57
C ASP A 188 25.76 -7.00 14.33
N GLY A 189 24.66 -6.34 13.96
CA GLY A 189 24.59 -4.91 13.67
C GLY A 189 24.96 -4.53 12.23
N THR A 190 25.45 -5.46 11.41
CA THR A 190 25.77 -5.18 9.99
C THR A 190 24.50 -4.96 9.17
N GLU A 191 24.61 -4.29 8.02
CA GLU A 191 23.48 -4.11 7.10
C GLU A 191 23.17 -5.43 6.37
N PRO A 192 21.92 -5.93 6.36
CA PRO A 192 21.59 -7.15 5.63
C PRO A 192 21.82 -6.97 4.12
N THR A 193 22.41 -7.99 3.51
CA THR A 193 22.64 -8.09 2.06
C THR A 193 21.77 -9.21 1.47
N ASN A 194 21.78 -9.35 0.14
CA ASN A 194 21.02 -10.42 -0.52
C ASN A 194 21.54 -11.83 -0.18
N SER A 195 22.76 -11.94 0.36
CA SER A 195 23.35 -13.20 0.85
C SER A 195 23.17 -13.43 2.35
N SER A 196 22.61 -12.47 3.09
CA SER A 196 22.32 -12.64 4.52
C SER A 196 21.27 -13.72 4.76
N ASN A 197 21.14 -14.15 6.01
CA ASN A 197 20.17 -15.18 6.38
C ASN A 197 18.73 -14.70 6.07
N GLU A 198 17.94 -15.61 5.52
CA GLU A 198 16.52 -15.37 5.29
C GLU A 198 15.77 -15.45 6.61
N PHE A 199 14.92 -14.46 6.86
CA PHE A 199 14.05 -14.44 8.03
C PHE A 199 12.91 -15.44 7.81
N LYS A 200 12.94 -16.56 8.54
CA LYS A 200 11.92 -17.61 8.51
C LYS A 200 11.35 -17.80 9.92
N GLY A 201 10.07 -17.49 10.11
CA GLY A 201 9.41 -17.65 11.41
C GLY A 201 9.67 -16.48 12.35
N THR A 202 10.41 -16.71 13.44
CA THR A 202 10.67 -15.72 14.49
C THR A 202 12.12 -15.75 14.94
N LEU A 203 12.58 -14.67 15.57
CA LEU A 203 13.89 -14.58 16.20
C LEU A 203 13.76 -14.20 17.67
N PRO A 204 14.66 -14.66 18.57
CA PRO A 204 14.70 -14.17 19.93
C PRO A 204 14.87 -12.65 19.99
N ASP A 205 14.13 -11.97 20.86
CA ASP A 205 14.21 -10.52 21.07
C ASP A 205 15.38 -10.09 21.97
N THR A 206 16.34 -10.99 22.20
CA THR A 206 17.44 -10.81 23.13
C THR A 206 18.54 -9.88 22.63
N GLN A 207 18.54 -9.57 21.33
CA GLN A 207 19.53 -8.72 20.68
C GLN A 207 18.91 -7.92 19.53
N PRO A 208 19.53 -6.81 19.11
CA PRO A 208 19.06 -6.06 17.95
C PRO A 208 18.97 -6.92 16.69
N VAL A 209 17.93 -6.67 15.88
CA VAL A 209 17.73 -7.35 14.60
C VAL A 209 17.58 -6.30 13.51
N ASN A 210 18.49 -6.32 12.54
CA ASN A 210 18.34 -5.51 11.33
C ASN A 210 17.58 -6.35 10.29
N LEU A 211 16.53 -5.80 9.70
CA LEU A 211 15.66 -6.45 8.72
C LEU A 211 15.65 -5.64 7.44
N ARG A 212 15.87 -6.31 6.29
CA ARG A 212 15.83 -5.68 4.97
C ARG A 212 15.09 -6.57 3.98
N ILE A 213 14.30 -5.93 3.13
CA ILE A 213 13.50 -6.62 2.11
C ILE A 213 14.23 -6.59 0.77
N PHE A 214 14.22 -7.72 0.08
CA PHE A 214 14.82 -7.90 -1.25
C PHE A 214 13.79 -8.41 -2.26
N ASN A 215 13.84 -7.88 -3.48
CA ASN A 215 13.11 -8.42 -4.63
C ASN A 215 13.87 -9.60 -5.26
N GLN A 216 13.26 -10.25 -6.26
CA GLN A 216 13.86 -11.41 -6.94
C GLN A 216 15.11 -11.05 -7.76
N ALA A 217 15.24 -9.79 -8.16
CA ALA A 217 16.45 -9.27 -8.82
C ALA A 217 17.59 -8.90 -7.85
N GLY A 218 17.40 -9.09 -6.53
CA GLY A 218 18.40 -8.79 -5.51
C GLY A 218 18.51 -7.31 -5.11
N ARG A 219 17.62 -6.44 -5.60
CA ARG A 219 17.52 -5.06 -5.13
C ARG A 219 16.93 -5.04 -3.74
N GLY A 220 17.63 -4.40 -2.81
CA GLY A 220 17.21 -4.24 -1.42
C GLY A 220 16.49 -2.91 -1.19
N GLY A 221 15.40 -2.94 -0.42
CA GLY A 221 14.77 -1.74 0.12
C GLY A 221 15.58 -1.14 1.27
N ARG A 222 14.90 -0.38 2.13
CA ARG A 222 15.50 0.22 3.33
C ARG A 222 15.54 -0.79 4.48
N THR A 223 16.60 -0.74 5.29
CA THR A 223 16.71 -1.54 6.50
C THR A 223 15.97 -0.88 7.65
N VAL A 224 15.25 -1.70 8.42
CA VAL A 224 14.66 -1.31 9.69
C VAL A 224 15.30 -2.11 10.81
N LYS A 225 15.37 -1.50 12.00
CA LYS A 225 16.06 -2.07 13.14
C LYS A 225 15.07 -2.29 14.27
N PHE A 226 14.96 -3.54 14.72
CA PHE A 226 14.39 -3.85 16.02
C PHE A 226 15.47 -3.59 17.08
N ILE A 227 15.16 -2.72 18.03
CA ILE A 227 15.96 -2.46 19.23
C ILE A 227 14.99 -2.62 20.40
N LYS A 228 15.40 -3.36 21.42
CA LYS A 228 14.60 -3.61 22.62
C LYS A 228 14.49 -2.35 23.49
#